data_AF-A0A1M3TCM1-F1
#
_entry.id   AF-A0A1M3TCM1-F1
#
_cell.length_a   1.000
_cell.length_b   1.000
_cell.length_c   1.000
_cell.angle_alpha   90.00
_cell.angle_beta   90.00
_cell.angle_gamma   90.00
#
_symmetry.space_group_name_H-M   'P 1'
#
loop_
_entity.id
_entity.type
_entity.pdbx_description
1 polymer ?
#
loop_
_entity_poly.entity_id
_entity_poly.type
_entity_poly.pdbx_seq_one_letter_code
_entity_poly.pdbx_strand_id
1 'polypeptide(L)'
;MAAYAQQLLICTGQRDWTSRIEEDGQGQSWGEMVRGLKSLLGRGGKYADPFNNILVTSSSFLPSSQSSSSTSAATSQTASAFLFPSFKYFPSVPVNVPESASASATTDLSTFVRAFLLPSESRHGGQIRDQSLAVEFPDAVDLQHSPVVLICGHGGRDMRCGVMAPVLETEFQKVLQSKGYTSAGSDNNVVDSPEHAHIGLISHVGGHKYAGNVIVYIPPGMKEAGSSSPHPLAGKGIWYGRIEPKHVQGVVEETILGGKVITDHFRGAVDRESGVLRL
;
A
#
# COMPACT_ATOMS: atom_id res chain seq x y z
N MET A 1 11.76 1.38 12.88
CA MET A 1 11.38 1.91 11.57
C MET A 1 10.87 3.32 11.81
N ALA A 2 11.27 4.26 10.96
CA ALA A 2 10.72 5.61 11.00
C ALA A 2 9.23 5.55 10.63
N ALA A 3 8.40 6.35 11.30
CA ALA A 3 7.03 6.49 10.87
C ALA A 3 6.98 7.05 9.44
N TYR A 4 5.94 6.68 8.69
CA TYR A 4 5.73 7.12 7.33
C TYR A 4 4.45 7.96 7.28
N ALA A 5 4.44 8.99 6.44
CA ALA A 5 3.27 9.80 6.18
C ALA A 5 2.29 9.06 5.25
N GLN A 6 2.84 8.36 4.26
CA GLN A 6 2.07 7.61 3.25
C GLN A 6 2.76 6.30 2.89
N GLN A 7 1.99 5.26 2.63
CA GLN A 7 2.50 4.00 2.05
C GLN A 7 1.94 3.87 0.65
N LEU A 8 2.83 3.80 -0.33
CA LEU A 8 2.51 3.44 -1.70
C LEU A 8 2.86 1.96 -1.91
N LEU A 9 1.83 1.16 -2.14
CA LEU A 9 1.90 -0.28 -2.25
C LEU A 9 1.72 -0.70 -3.71
N ILE A 10 2.82 -1.03 -4.38
CA ILE A 10 2.85 -1.37 -5.81
C ILE A 10 2.44 -2.83 -5.98
N CYS A 11 1.46 -3.09 -6.85
CA CYS A 11 1.00 -4.43 -7.17
C CYS A 11 1.99 -5.11 -8.14
N THR A 12 2.69 -6.14 -7.68
CA THR A 12 3.75 -6.80 -8.47
C THR A 12 3.43 -8.26 -8.81
N GLY A 13 2.48 -8.88 -8.10
CA GLY A 13 2.23 -10.32 -8.12
C GLY A 13 3.36 -11.16 -7.51
N GLN A 14 4.48 -10.54 -7.13
CA GLN A 14 5.60 -11.23 -6.50
C GLN A 14 5.36 -11.45 -5.02
N ARG A 15 5.84 -12.60 -4.52
CA ARG A 15 5.64 -13.02 -3.13
C ARG A 15 6.91 -12.91 -2.28
N ASP A 16 8.06 -12.67 -2.91
CA ASP A 16 9.34 -12.33 -2.29
C ASP A 16 10.11 -11.41 -3.24
N TRP A 17 11.17 -10.77 -2.72
CA TRP A 17 11.96 -9.78 -3.44
C TRP A 17 13.45 -9.94 -3.13
N THR A 18 14.29 -9.45 -4.04
CA THR A 18 15.71 -9.25 -3.71
C THR A 18 15.84 -8.23 -2.58
N SER A 19 16.98 -8.23 -1.90
CA SER A 19 17.23 -7.40 -0.72
C SER A 19 16.88 -5.92 -0.96
N ARG A 20 17.05 -5.43 -2.19
CA ARG A 20 16.69 -4.09 -2.64
C ARG A 20 15.63 -4.18 -3.73
N ILE A 21 14.41 -3.75 -3.43
CA ILE A 21 13.27 -3.85 -4.37
C ILE A 21 13.49 -3.13 -5.70
N GLU A 22 14.40 -2.16 -5.77
CA GLU A 22 14.78 -1.47 -7.00
C GLU A 22 15.59 -2.34 -7.98
N GLU A 23 16.16 -3.45 -7.52
CA GLU A 23 16.89 -4.44 -8.33
C GLU A 23 15.95 -5.45 -8.98
N ASP A 24 14.70 -5.53 -8.52
CA ASP A 24 13.67 -6.43 -9.04
C ASP A 24 12.93 -5.84 -10.26
N GLY A 25 12.21 -6.69 -11.01
CA GLY A 25 11.28 -6.25 -12.05
C GLY A 25 11.94 -5.57 -13.25
N GLN A 26 13.10 -6.08 -13.69
CA GLN A 26 13.72 -5.61 -14.93
C GLN A 26 12.80 -5.91 -16.12
N GLY A 27 12.58 -4.90 -16.97
CA GLY A 27 11.64 -4.97 -18.11
C GLY A 27 10.16 -5.07 -17.73
N GLN A 28 9.81 -4.87 -16.45
CA GLN A 28 8.43 -4.87 -15.96
C GLN A 28 8.04 -3.45 -15.51
N SER A 29 6.84 -2.99 -15.87
CA SER A 29 6.37 -1.64 -15.53
C SER A 29 6.40 -1.37 -14.03
N TRP A 30 6.00 -2.34 -13.19
CA TRP A 30 6.04 -2.16 -11.74
C TRP A 30 7.48 -1.98 -11.21
N GLY A 31 8.47 -2.62 -11.84
CA GLY A 31 9.87 -2.44 -11.46
C GLY A 31 10.39 -1.07 -11.89
N GLU A 32 9.97 -0.60 -13.06
CA GLU A 32 10.26 0.76 -13.53
C GLU A 32 9.64 1.80 -12.60
N MET A 33 8.42 1.57 -12.11
CA MET A 33 7.76 2.41 -11.11
C MET A 33 8.56 2.48 -9.81
N VAL A 34 9.04 1.34 -9.29
CA VAL A 34 9.89 1.31 -8.09
C VAL A 34 11.16 2.15 -8.30
N ARG A 35 11.89 1.92 -9.41
CA ARG A 35 13.13 2.66 -9.72
C ARG A 35 12.86 4.15 -9.91
N GLY A 36 11.81 4.51 -10.63
CA GLY A 36 11.41 5.89 -10.88
C GLY A 36 11.07 6.63 -9.59
N LEU A 37 10.28 6.01 -8.70
CA LEU A 37 9.95 6.58 -7.40
C LEU A 37 11.18 6.73 -6.50
N LYS A 38 12.10 5.75 -6.50
CA LYS A 38 13.37 5.86 -5.75
C LYS A 38 14.25 6.98 -6.28
N SER A 39 14.30 7.18 -7.60
CA SER A 39 15.01 8.29 -8.23
C SER A 39 14.40 9.65 -7.87
N LEU A 40 13.06 9.73 -7.87
CA LEU A 40 12.33 10.97 -7.63
C LEU A 40 12.25 11.39 -6.15
N LEU A 41 12.01 10.44 -5.24
CA LEU A 41 11.76 10.66 -3.80
C LEU A 41 12.97 10.32 -2.92
N GLY A 42 13.94 9.56 -3.44
CA GLY A 42 15.13 9.15 -2.69
C GLY A 42 16.16 10.27 -2.55
N ARG A 43 17.29 9.98 -1.89
CA ARG A 43 18.34 10.97 -1.62
C ARG A 43 18.83 11.62 -2.92
N GLY A 44 18.69 12.94 -3.01
CA GLY A 44 19.10 13.72 -4.18
C GLY A 44 18.05 13.77 -5.31
N GLY A 45 16.91 13.11 -5.13
CA GLY A 45 15.79 13.17 -6.06
C GLY A 45 15.09 14.52 -6.04
N LYS A 46 14.42 14.86 -7.14
CA LYS A 46 13.71 16.14 -7.34
C LYS A 46 12.69 16.45 -6.24
N TYR A 47 12.01 15.42 -5.74
CA TYR A 47 10.94 15.51 -4.75
C TYR A 47 11.38 14.93 -3.39
N ALA A 48 12.69 14.84 -3.13
CA ALA A 48 13.22 14.33 -1.88
C ALA A 48 12.83 15.25 -0.72
N ASP A 49 12.08 14.71 0.25
CA ASP A 49 11.69 15.43 1.46
C ASP A 49 11.91 14.54 2.69
N PRO A 50 12.89 14.85 3.56
CA PRO A 50 13.15 14.06 4.76
C PRO A 50 12.03 14.16 5.82
N PHE A 51 11.11 15.13 5.68
CA PHE A 51 9.99 15.35 6.59
C PHE A 51 8.68 14.72 6.08
N ASN A 52 8.61 14.34 4.80
CA ASN A 52 7.49 13.61 4.22
C ASN A 52 7.92 12.20 3.80
N ASN A 53 8.06 11.30 4.79
CA ASN A 53 8.50 9.93 4.53
C ASN A 53 7.41 9.12 3.80
N ILE A 54 7.66 8.76 2.54
CA ILE A 54 6.81 7.91 1.73
C ILE A 54 7.38 6.49 1.70
N LEU A 55 6.66 5.56 2.31
CA LEU A 55 7.01 4.16 2.32
C LEU A 55 6.59 3.51 0.99
N VAL A 56 7.54 3.28 0.10
CA VAL A 56 7.32 2.51 -1.13
C VAL A 56 7.55 1.03 -0.84
N THR A 57 6.50 0.22 -1.02
CA THR A 57 6.53 -1.24 -0.82
C THR A 57 5.99 -1.95 -2.05
N SER A 58 6.55 -3.12 -2.36
CA SER A 58 6.02 -4.04 -3.37
C SER A 58 5.07 -5.03 -2.71
N SER A 59 4.06 -5.52 -3.43
CA SER A 59 3.07 -6.45 -2.90
C SER A 59 2.83 -7.65 -3.80
N SER A 60 2.30 -8.72 -3.19
CA SER A 60 1.82 -9.90 -3.88
C SER A 60 0.48 -9.71 -4.58
N PHE A 61 -0.12 -8.52 -4.52
CA PHE A 61 -1.32 -8.22 -5.29
C PHE A 61 -0.98 -8.21 -6.78
N LEU A 62 -1.86 -8.79 -7.58
CA LEU A 62 -1.69 -8.86 -9.02
C LEU A 62 -1.73 -7.45 -9.62
N PRO A 63 -0.84 -7.13 -10.58
CA PRO A 63 -0.96 -5.91 -11.37
C PRO A 63 -2.32 -5.87 -12.09
N SER A 64 -2.85 -4.66 -12.31
CA SER A 64 -4.06 -4.49 -13.10
C SER A 64 -3.83 -4.99 -14.52
N SER A 65 -4.65 -5.93 -15.00
CA SER A 65 -4.62 -6.39 -16.39
C SER A 65 -5.17 -5.29 -17.30
N GLN A 66 -4.31 -4.54 -17.99
CA GLN A 66 -4.77 -3.76 -19.13
C GLN A 66 -5.11 -4.75 -20.25
N SER A 67 -6.35 -4.74 -20.75
CA SER A 67 -6.71 -5.52 -21.92
C SER A 67 -5.80 -5.09 -23.06
N SER A 68 -4.89 -5.98 -23.49
CA SER A 68 -4.06 -5.81 -24.66
C SER A 68 -4.95 -5.90 -25.91
N SER A 69 -5.72 -4.85 -26.17
CA SER A 69 -6.54 -4.66 -27.36
C SER A 69 -6.20 -3.31 -28.02
N SER A 70 -4.92 -3.12 -28.33
CA SER A 70 -4.51 -2.19 -29.37
C SER A 70 -3.11 -2.57 -29.87
N THR A 71 -3.09 -3.30 -30.98
CA THR A 71 -1.96 -3.34 -31.89
C THR A 71 -1.59 -1.91 -32.29
N SER A 72 -0.30 -1.58 -32.15
CA SER A 72 0.46 -0.44 -32.69
C SER A 72 0.52 0.90 -31.92
N ALA A 73 1.79 1.33 -31.72
CA ALA A 73 2.34 2.62 -31.29
C ALA A 73 2.27 2.98 -29.79
N ALA A 74 3.41 2.83 -29.11
CA ALA A 74 3.76 3.35 -27.77
C ALA A 74 2.71 3.10 -26.67
N THR A 75 2.57 1.84 -26.23
CA THR A 75 1.88 1.55 -24.97
C THR A 75 2.61 2.25 -23.83
N SER A 76 2.06 3.34 -23.29
CA SER A 76 2.55 3.95 -22.06
C SER A 76 2.60 2.87 -21.00
N GLN A 77 3.81 2.51 -20.55
CA GLN A 77 4.00 1.51 -19.51
C GLN A 77 3.37 2.05 -18.23
N THR A 78 2.43 1.31 -17.67
CA THR A 78 1.77 1.67 -16.41
C THR A 78 1.86 0.53 -15.40
N ALA A 79 1.72 0.88 -14.13
CA ALA A 79 1.63 -0.07 -13.03
C ALA A 79 0.46 0.31 -12.12
N SER A 80 -0.06 -0.66 -11.36
CA SER A 80 -1.11 -0.40 -10.37
C SER A 80 -0.56 -0.34 -8.95
N ALA A 81 -1.20 0.47 -8.11
CA ALA A 81 -0.77 0.66 -6.73
C ALA A 81 -1.92 1.09 -5.82
N PHE A 82 -1.81 0.74 -4.54
CA PHE A 82 -2.64 1.29 -3.47
C PHE A 82 -1.91 2.42 -2.75
N LEU A 83 -2.64 3.43 -2.29
CA LEU A 83 -2.11 4.54 -1.52
C LEU A 83 -2.86 4.69 -0.19
N PHE A 84 -2.10 4.62 0.90
CA PHE A 84 -2.59 4.79 2.26
C PHE A 84 -1.86 5.96 2.95
N PRO A 85 -2.50 6.69 3.88
CA PRO A 85 -3.86 6.49 4.40
C PRO A 85 -4.95 7.21 3.58
N SER A 86 -4.72 7.55 2.31
CA SER A 86 -5.78 8.14 1.48
C SER A 86 -6.86 7.14 1.04
N PHE A 87 -6.60 5.83 1.21
CA PHE A 87 -7.49 4.75 0.80
C PHE A 87 -7.87 4.86 -0.68
N LYS A 88 -6.85 4.92 -1.55
CA LYS A 88 -7.03 4.97 -3.01
C LYS A 88 -6.36 3.79 -3.68
N TYR A 89 -7.00 3.23 -4.69
CA TYR A 89 -6.40 2.29 -5.64
C TYR A 89 -6.24 2.97 -6.99
N PHE A 90 -5.05 2.85 -7.58
CA PHE A 90 -4.73 3.37 -8.90
C PHE A 90 -4.51 2.16 -9.83
N PRO A 91 -5.43 1.86 -10.76
CA PRO A 91 -5.26 0.75 -11.69
C PRO A 91 -4.19 1.03 -12.76
N SER A 92 -3.85 2.30 -12.99
CA SER A 92 -2.96 2.74 -14.06
C SER A 92 -2.18 3.98 -13.65
N VAL A 93 -0.90 3.82 -13.32
CA VAL A 93 0.05 4.89 -13.02
C VAL A 93 1.19 4.84 -14.04
N PRO A 94 1.44 5.91 -14.82
CA PRO A 94 2.58 5.97 -15.72
C PRO A 94 3.91 5.80 -14.98
N VAL A 95 4.84 5.05 -15.55
CA VAL A 95 6.12 4.70 -14.89
C VAL A 95 7.31 5.44 -15.46
N ASN A 96 7.14 6.12 -16.60
CA ASN A 96 8.16 6.94 -17.22
C ASN A 96 8.51 8.16 -16.35
N VAL A 97 9.81 8.43 -16.24
CA VAL A 97 10.35 9.64 -15.61
C VAL A 97 10.92 10.52 -16.73
N PRO A 98 10.48 11.78 -16.87
CA PRO A 98 10.98 12.65 -17.92
C PRO A 98 12.46 12.99 -17.68
N GLU A 99 13.30 12.79 -18.69
CA GLU A 99 14.75 13.06 -18.65
C GLU A 99 15.10 14.55 -18.85
N SER A 100 14.16 15.37 -19.34
CA SER A 100 14.35 16.79 -19.64
C SER A 100 13.08 17.60 -19.37
N ALA A 101 13.22 18.85 -18.92
CA ALA A 101 12.13 19.80 -18.71
C ALA A 101 11.42 20.24 -20.02
N SER A 102 11.88 19.80 -21.19
CA SER A 102 11.39 20.24 -22.50
C SER A 102 10.48 19.23 -23.22
N ALA A 103 9.92 18.22 -22.55
CA ALA A 103 9.10 17.20 -23.20
C ALA A 103 7.65 17.19 -22.72
N SER A 104 6.75 17.65 -23.61
CA SER A 104 5.32 17.33 -23.81
C SER A 104 4.33 17.36 -22.64
N ALA A 105 3.09 17.77 -22.93
CA ALA A 105 1.93 17.81 -22.06
C ALA A 105 1.37 16.40 -21.69
N THR A 106 2.25 15.43 -21.40
CA THR A 106 1.87 14.04 -21.16
C THR A 106 2.02 13.68 -19.68
N THR A 107 0.99 13.04 -19.12
CA THR A 107 0.98 12.55 -17.74
C THR A 107 2.03 11.47 -17.53
N ASP A 108 2.90 11.67 -16.53
CA ASP A 108 4.03 10.81 -16.21
C ASP A 108 4.10 10.48 -14.71
N LEU A 109 5.16 9.78 -14.28
CA LEU A 109 5.34 9.44 -12.86
C LEU A 109 5.55 10.70 -11.97
N SER A 110 6.14 11.77 -12.51
CA SER A 110 6.26 13.05 -11.78
C SER A 110 4.90 13.71 -11.55
N THR A 111 3.97 13.60 -12.52
CA THR A 111 2.59 14.05 -12.36
C THR A 111 1.91 13.30 -11.22
N PHE A 112 2.07 11.97 -11.13
CA PHE A 112 1.55 11.18 -10.01
C PHE A 112 2.12 11.61 -8.66
N VAL A 113 3.45 11.80 -8.58
CA VAL A 113 4.12 12.25 -7.35
C VAL A 113 3.55 13.60 -6.89
N ARG A 114 3.44 14.57 -7.80
CA ARG A 114 2.89 15.91 -7.50
C ARG A 114 1.42 15.86 -7.11
N ALA A 115 0.63 15.00 -7.75
CA ALA A 115 -0.80 14.89 -7.51
C ALA A 115 -1.14 14.24 -6.17
N PHE A 116 -0.37 13.24 -5.72
CA PHE A 116 -0.78 12.41 -4.58
C PHE A 116 0.27 12.21 -3.49
N LEU A 117 1.56 12.27 -3.80
CA LEU A 117 2.61 11.82 -2.87
C LEU A 117 3.22 12.98 -2.06
N LEU A 118 3.31 14.16 -2.64
CA LEU A 118 3.75 15.37 -1.93
C LEU A 118 2.80 15.71 -0.77
N PRO A 119 3.30 16.38 0.29
CA PRO A 119 2.47 16.79 1.42
C PRO A 119 1.52 17.93 1.00
N SER A 120 0.38 18.06 1.68
CA SER A 120 -0.57 19.17 1.44
C SER A 120 -0.01 20.52 1.90
N GLU A 121 0.84 20.50 2.93
CA GLU A 121 1.48 21.67 3.49
C GLU A 121 2.97 21.40 3.71
N SER A 122 3.78 22.43 3.54
CA SER A 122 5.23 22.34 3.73
C SER A 122 5.67 23.22 4.88
N ARG A 123 6.09 22.59 5.99
CA ARG A 123 6.61 23.28 7.17
C ARG A 123 8.07 23.73 7.02
N HIS A 124 8.77 23.19 6.03
CA HIS A 124 10.22 23.36 5.83
C HIS A 124 10.59 23.84 4.42
N GLY A 125 9.64 24.43 3.68
CA GLY A 125 9.92 25.03 2.36
C GLY A 125 10.11 24.03 1.21
N GLY A 126 9.76 22.75 1.39
CA GLY A 126 9.64 21.74 0.34
C GLY A 126 8.42 21.92 -0.57
N GLN A 127 8.38 21.16 -1.66
CA GLN A 127 7.28 21.19 -2.63
C GLN A 127 5.99 20.60 -2.03
N ILE A 128 4.84 21.17 -2.41
CA ILE A 128 3.52 20.73 -1.95
C ILE A 128 2.74 20.06 -3.07
N ARG A 129 1.73 19.28 -2.67
CA ARG A 129 0.79 18.60 -3.55
C ARG A 129 0.04 19.59 -4.45
N ASP A 130 -0.09 19.22 -5.71
CA ASP A 130 -0.88 19.94 -6.70
C ASP A 130 -2.17 19.15 -6.98
N GLN A 131 -3.23 19.48 -6.25
CA GLN A 131 -4.50 18.75 -6.31
C GLN A 131 -5.17 18.84 -7.68
N SER A 132 -4.83 19.86 -8.49
CA SER A 132 -5.38 20.02 -9.84
C SER A 132 -4.96 18.89 -10.78
N LEU A 133 -3.81 18.26 -10.54
CA LEU A 133 -3.29 17.15 -11.33
C LEU A 133 -3.99 15.81 -11.04
N ALA A 134 -4.83 15.73 -10.02
CA ALA A 134 -5.58 14.50 -9.73
C ALA A 134 -6.55 14.12 -10.86
N VAL A 135 -6.98 15.11 -11.68
CA VAL A 135 -7.82 14.90 -12.87
C VAL A 135 -7.16 14.00 -13.92
N GLU A 136 -5.83 13.92 -13.92
CA GLU A 136 -5.05 13.06 -14.82
C GLU A 136 -5.14 11.56 -14.47
N PHE A 137 -5.80 11.21 -13.37
CA PHE A 137 -5.98 9.85 -12.88
C PHE A 137 -7.47 9.54 -12.63
N PRO A 138 -8.33 9.62 -13.67
CA PRO A 138 -9.78 9.50 -13.53
C PRO A 138 -10.22 8.10 -13.07
N ASP A 139 -9.41 7.07 -13.33
CA ASP A 139 -9.71 5.68 -12.96
C ASP A 139 -9.30 5.35 -11.51
N ALA A 140 -8.83 6.33 -10.74
CA ALA A 140 -8.51 6.11 -9.33
C ALA A 140 -9.79 5.79 -8.53
N VAL A 141 -9.74 4.69 -7.77
CA VAL A 141 -10.86 4.18 -6.98
C VAL A 141 -10.65 4.56 -5.51
N ASP A 142 -11.65 5.17 -4.88
CA ASP A 142 -11.67 5.35 -3.43
C ASP A 142 -12.14 4.06 -2.75
N LEU A 143 -11.34 3.54 -1.82
CA LEU A 143 -11.64 2.34 -1.04
C LEU A 143 -12.42 2.75 0.20
N GLN A 144 -13.66 2.28 0.30
CA GLN A 144 -14.57 2.60 1.39
C GLN A 144 -14.83 1.39 2.30
N HIS A 145 -14.68 0.17 1.81
CA HIS A 145 -15.27 -0.99 2.49
C HIS A 145 -14.29 -2.11 2.81
N SER A 146 -13.33 -2.40 1.92
CA SER A 146 -12.44 -3.54 2.07
C SER A 146 -11.25 -3.25 2.98
N PRO A 147 -11.13 -3.94 4.13
CA PRO A 147 -9.91 -3.88 4.93
C PRO A 147 -8.73 -4.45 4.16
N VAL A 148 -7.54 -3.91 4.42
CA VAL A 148 -6.30 -4.35 3.77
C VAL A 148 -5.31 -4.82 4.84
N VAL A 149 -4.96 -6.10 4.78
CA VAL A 149 -4.00 -6.77 5.64
C VAL A 149 -2.71 -7.01 4.86
N LEU A 150 -1.63 -6.34 5.27
CA LEU A 150 -0.33 -6.45 4.63
C LEU A 150 0.67 -7.14 5.56
N ILE A 151 1.28 -8.21 5.10
CA ILE A 151 2.17 -9.06 5.89
C ILE A 151 3.58 -8.94 5.32
N CYS A 152 4.56 -8.54 6.14
CA CYS A 152 5.95 -8.50 5.68
C CYS A 152 6.43 -9.90 5.31
N GLY A 153 6.68 -10.16 4.02
CA GLY A 153 7.14 -11.46 3.49
C GLY A 153 8.55 -11.45 2.90
N HIS A 154 9.29 -10.35 3.05
CA HIS A 154 10.58 -10.13 2.38
C HIS A 154 11.72 -11.00 2.97
N GLY A 155 11.90 -12.20 2.41
CA GLY A 155 12.92 -13.18 2.80
C GLY A 155 14.35 -12.70 2.51
N GLY A 156 14.56 -12.00 1.39
CA GLY A 156 15.85 -11.39 1.00
C GLY A 156 16.38 -10.31 1.97
N ARG A 157 15.56 -9.85 2.92
CA ARG A 157 15.93 -8.90 3.98
C ARG A 157 15.81 -9.48 5.39
N ASP A 158 14.75 -10.23 5.66
CA ASP A 158 14.58 -10.95 6.93
C ASP A 158 13.95 -12.32 6.68
N MET A 159 14.79 -13.37 6.74
CA MET A 159 14.37 -14.75 6.56
C MET A 159 13.23 -15.17 7.50
N ARG A 160 13.13 -14.60 8.70
CA ARG A 160 12.02 -14.93 9.62
C ARG A 160 10.69 -14.39 9.11
N CYS A 161 10.68 -13.20 8.51
CA CYS A 161 9.50 -12.68 7.83
C CYS A 161 9.15 -13.55 6.62
N GLY A 162 10.15 -13.91 5.79
CA GLY A 162 9.93 -14.78 4.63
C GLY A 162 9.31 -16.14 4.98
N VAL A 163 9.78 -16.78 6.06
CA VAL A 163 9.23 -18.07 6.53
C VAL A 163 7.85 -17.92 7.16
N MET A 164 7.63 -16.87 7.96
CA MET A 164 6.38 -16.69 8.72
C MET A 164 5.21 -16.21 7.85
N ALA A 165 5.48 -15.40 6.82
CA ALA A 165 4.46 -14.67 6.09
C ALA A 165 3.41 -15.56 5.38
N PRO A 166 3.76 -16.65 4.68
CA PRO A 166 2.76 -17.54 4.07
C PRO A 166 1.82 -18.21 5.09
N VAL A 167 2.35 -18.51 6.28
CA VAL A 167 1.56 -19.11 7.37
C VAL A 167 0.57 -18.10 7.93
N LEU A 168 1.01 -16.85 8.13
CA LEU A 168 0.12 -15.76 8.55
C LEU A 168 -0.94 -15.46 7.50
N GLU A 169 -0.57 -15.37 6.22
CA GLU A 169 -1.51 -15.11 5.12
C GLU A 169 -2.61 -16.17 5.08
N THR A 170 -2.24 -17.45 5.18
CA THR A 170 -3.19 -18.57 5.23
C THR A 170 -4.13 -18.47 6.42
N GLU A 171 -3.63 -18.18 7.61
CA GLU A 171 -4.48 -18.06 8.80
C GLU A 171 -5.39 -16.83 8.72
N PHE A 172 -4.91 -15.69 8.20
CA PHE A 172 -5.75 -14.50 7.98
C PHE A 172 -6.87 -14.79 6.99
N GLN A 173 -6.57 -15.45 5.87
CA GLN A 173 -7.57 -15.87 4.89
C GLN A 173 -8.63 -16.74 5.53
N LYS A 174 -8.22 -17.80 6.23
CA LYS A 174 -9.12 -18.73 6.92
C LYS A 174 -10.03 -18.02 7.93
N VAL A 175 -9.46 -17.17 8.79
CA VAL A 175 -10.26 -16.48 9.83
C VAL A 175 -11.21 -15.47 9.18
N LEU A 176 -10.76 -14.64 8.23
CA LEU A 176 -11.63 -13.66 7.56
C LEU A 176 -12.73 -14.33 6.74
N GLN A 177 -12.46 -15.44 6.05
CA GLN A 177 -13.47 -16.24 5.36
C GLN A 177 -14.53 -16.76 6.31
N SER A 178 -14.14 -17.22 7.50
CA SER A 178 -15.11 -17.65 8.54
C SER A 178 -16.01 -16.51 9.04
N LYS A 179 -15.64 -15.25 8.78
CA LYS A 179 -16.41 -14.04 9.11
C LYS A 179 -17.16 -13.46 7.91
N GLY A 180 -17.18 -14.15 6.77
CA GLY A 180 -17.93 -13.76 5.57
C GLY A 180 -17.15 -12.94 4.55
N TYR A 181 -15.83 -12.78 4.73
CA TYR A 181 -15.00 -12.08 3.72
C TYR A 181 -14.55 -13.02 2.61
N THR A 182 -14.69 -12.58 1.37
CA THR A 182 -13.99 -13.16 0.22
C THR A 182 -12.54 -12.70 0.24
N SER A 183 -11.63 -13.61 -0.09
CA SER A 183 -10.21 -13.29 -0.26
C SER A 183 -9.94 -12.96 -1.73
N ALA A 184 -9.08 -11.98 -1.98
CA ALA A 184 -8.58 -11.66 -3.32
C ALA A 184 -8.05 -12.93 -4.02
N GLY A 185 -8.74 -13.36 -5.07
CA GLY A 185 -8.44 -14.59 -5.83
C GLY A 185 -9.66 -15.36 -6.35
N SER A 186 -10.87 -15.14 -5.79
CA SER A 186 -12.09 -15.79 -6.30
C SER A 186 -12.80 -15.01 -7.40
N ASP A 187 -12.66 -13.68 -7.43
CA ASP A 187 -13.16 -12.81 -8.51
C ASP A 187 -12.16 -11.67 -8.75
N ASN A 188 -11.41 -11.74 -9.85
CA ASN A 188 -10.35 -10.76 -10.21
C ASN A 188 -10.87 -9.34 -10.49
N ASN A 189 -12.17 -9.07 -10.35
CA ASN A 189 -12.80 -7.80 -10.71
C ASN A 189 -13.22 -6.95 -9.50
N VAL A 190 -13.26 -7.50 -8.28
CA VAL A 190 -13.69 -6.74 -7.10
C VAL A 190 -12.51 -6.04 -6.46
N VAL A 191 -12.48 -4.71 -6.59
CA VAL A 191 -11.47 -3.84 -5.94
C VAL A 191 -11.90 -3.45 -4.54
N ASP A 192 -13.19 -3.19 -4.30
CA ASP A 192 -13.73 -2.76 -3.01
C ASP A 192 -15.16 -3.29 -2.82
N SER A 193 -15.44 -3.92 -1.69
CA SER A 193 -16.79 -4.29 -1.26
C SER A 193 -16.84 -4.56 0.26
N PRO A 194 -18.03 -4.49 0.89
CA PRO A 194 -18.22 -4.82 2.31
C PRO A 194 -17.83 -6.27 2.68
N GLU A 195 -17.99 -7.22 1.75
CA GLU A 195 -17.62 -8.62 1.96
C GLU A 195 -16.23 -8.96 1.39
N HIS A 196 -15.43 -7.99 0.96
CA HIS A 196 -14.11 -8.25 0.38
C HIS A 196 -12.99 -7.78 1.32
N ALA A 197 -11.94 -8.59 1.48
CA ALA A 197 -10.73 -8.21 2.19
C ALA A 197 -9.48 -8.46 1.35
N HIS A 198 -8.58 -7.48 1.32
CA HIS A 198 -7.28 -7.62 0.67
C HIS A 198 -6.28 -8.19 1.67
N ILE A 199 -5.66 -9.33 1.36
CA ILE A 199 -4.62 -9.95 2.18
C ILE A 199 -3.42 -10.22 1.27
N GLY A 200 -2.28 -9.61 1.58
CA GLY A 200 -1.12 -9.68 0.71
C GLY A 200 0.21 -9.66 1.45
N LEU A 201 1.19 -10.30 0.84
CA LEU A 201 2.58 -10.21 1.26
C LEU A 201 3.17 -8.92 0.74
N ILE A 202 4.04 -8.30 1.52
CA ILE A 202 4.72 -7.05 1.16
C ILE A 202 6.22 -7.10 1.40
N SER A 203 6.94 -6.26 0.64
CA SER A 203 8.36 -6.07 0.84
C SER A 203 8.65 -5.45 2.22
N HIS A 204 9.90 -5.59 2.65
CA HIS A 204 10.32 -5.39 4.04
C HIS A 204 9.75 -4.14 4.70
N VAL A 205 8.95 -4.37 5.75
CA VAL A 205 8.51 -3.36 6.70
C VAL A 205 8.93 -3.75 8.12
N GLY A 206 9.04 -2.75 8.99
CA GLY A 206 9.46 -2.91 10.36
C GLY A 206 10.97 -3.16 10.51
N GLY A 207 11.35 -3.50 11.74
CA GLY A 207 12.72 -3.94 12.03
C GLY A 207 12.70 -5.43 12.31
N HIS A 208 13.79 -6.09 11.97
CA HIS A 208 14.00 -7.51 12.16
C HIS A 208 13.76 -8.01 13.61
N LYS A 209 13.91 -7.20 14.67
CA LYS A 209 13.47 -7.57 16.04
C LYS A 209 11.95 -7.74 16.24
N TYR A 210 11.16 -7.55 15.19
CA TYR A 210 9.71 -7.54 15.18
C TYR A 210 9.10 -8.44 14.10
N ALA A 211 9.85 -9.43 13.59
CA ALA A 211 9.36 -10.39 12.60
C ALA A 211 7.95 -10.90 12.92
N GLY A 212 7.13 -11.08 11.89
CA GLY A 212 5.67 -11.05 12.02
C GLY A 212 5.12 -9.62 12.01
N ASN A 213 5.66 -8.76 11.14
CA ASN A 213 5.12 -7.41 10.95
C ASN A 213 3.85 -7.48 10.09
N VAL A 214 2.76 -6.91 10.60
CA VAL A 214 1.45 -6.85 9.93
C VAL A 214 0.94 -5.41 9.98
N ILE A 215 0.43 -4.93 8.86
CA ILE A 215 -0.23 -3.63 8.73
C ILE A 215 -1.70 -3.89 8.43
N VAL A 216 -2.60 -3.31 9.19
CA VAL A 216 -4.04 -3.41 8.97
C VAL A 216 -4.58 -2.02 8.65
N TYR A 217 -5.06 -1.82 7.43
CA TYR A 217 -5.76 -0.62 7.01
C TYR A 217 -7.26 -0.85 7.07
N ILE A 218 -7.95 0.00 7.84
CA ILE A 218 -9.40 -0.02 7.99
C ILE A 218 -9.98 1.14 7.16
N PRO A 219 -10.77 0.87 6.11
CA PRO A 219 -11.24 1.91 5.23
C PRO A 219 -12.29 2.82 5.89
N PRO A 220 -12.43 4.06 5.42
CA PRO A 220 -13.26 5.09 6.05
C PRO A 220 -14.76 4.77 6.09
N GLY A 221 -15.26 3.96 5.15
CA GLY A 221 -16.67 3.55 5.10
C GLY A 221 -16.97 2.24 5.84
N MET A 222 -15.99 1.64 6.50
CA MET A 222 -16.19 0.41 7.28
C MET A 222 -17.03 0.69 8.53
N LYS A 223 -17.92 -0.25 8.87
CA LYS A 223 -18.74 -0.21 10.08
C LYS A 223 -18.24 -1.23 11.09
N GLU A 224 -18.50 -0.97 12.36
CA GLU A 224 -18.25 -1.93 13.43
C GLU A 224 -19.14 -3.17 13.25
N ALA A 225 -18.57 -4.36 13.45
CA ALA A 225 -19.31 -5.61 13.23
C ALA A 225 -20.52 -5.71 14.18
N GLY A 226 -21.68 -6.04 13.62
CA GLY A 226 -22.94 -6.11 14.37
C GLY A 226 -23.55 -4.75 14.72
N SER A 227 -23.01 -3.65 14.20
CA SER A 227 -23.49 -2.29 14.45
C SER A 227 -23.64 -1.48 13.16
N SER A 228 -24.45 -0.43 13.21
CA SER A 228 -24.52 0.59 12.15
C SER A 228 -23.54 1.76 12.37
N SER A 229 -22.84 1.78 13.52
CA SER A 229 -21.83 2.79 13.86
C SER A 229 -20.64 2.73 12.90
N PRO A 230 -20.02 3.88 12.59
CA PRO A 230 -18.71 3.91 11.96
C PRO A 230 -17.71 3.09 12.75
N HIS A 231 -16.83 2.36 12.06
CA HIS A 231 -15.79 1.59 12.72
C HIS A 231 -14.86 2.54 13.51
N PRO A 232 -14.53 2.26 14.79
CA PRO A 232 -13.70 3.16 15.61
C PRO A 232 -12.31 3.48 15.02
N LEU A 233 -11.78 2.57 14.19
CA LEU A 233 -10.51 2.73 13.48
C LEU A 233 -10.68 3.10 11.99
N ALA A 234 -11.88 3.49 11.55
CA ALA A 234 -12.13 3.89 10.16
C ALA A 234 -11.14 4.98 9.72
N GLY A 235 -10.54 4.80 8.54
CA GLY A 235 -9.55 5.72 7.99
C GLY A 235 -8.14 5.59 8.61
N LYS A 236 -7.87 4.52 9.38
CA LYS A 236 -6.58 4.32 10.07
C LYS A 236 -5.86 3.07 9.58
N GLY A 237 -4.52 3.16 9.58
CA GLY A 237 -3.61 2.03 9.43
C GLY A 237 -2.97 1.69 10.77
N ILE A 238 -3.06 0.44 11.21
CA ILE A 238 -2.52 -0.05 12.48
C ILE A 238 -1.34 -0.97 12.20
N TRP A 239 -0.22 -0.72 12.86
CA TRP A 239 0.99 -1.53 12.73
C TRP A 239 1.16 -2.46 13.91
N TYR A 240 1.30 -3.74 13.61
CA TYR A 240 1.63 -4.78 14.54
C TYR A 240 2.99 -5.40 14.23
N GLY A 241 3.66 -5.89 15.28
CA GLY A 241 4.87 -6.70 15.17
C GLY A 241 4.77 -7.92 16.07
N ARG A 242 5.62 -8.93 15.82
CA ARG A 242 5.60 -10.19 16.56
C ARG A 242 4.26 -10.93 16.47
N ILE A 243 3.54 -10.74 15.37
CA ILE A 243 2.35 -11.54 15.09
C ILE A 243 2.79 -12.96 14.74
N GLU A 244 2.11 -13.92 15.35
CA GLU A 244 2.25 -15.35 15.13
C GLU A 244 0.86 -15.87 14.73
N PRO A 245 0.74 -17.08 14.14
CA PRO A 245 -0.55 -17.62 13.73
C PRO A 245 -1.61 -17.62 14.85
N LYS A 246 -1.21 -17.91 16.09
CA LYS A 246 -2.10 -17.89 17.27
C LYS A 246 -2.71 -16.50 17.58
N HIS A 247 -2.09 -15.42 17.10
CA HIS A 247 -2.56 -14.05 17.34
C HIS A 247 -3.54 -13.57 16.25
N VAL A 248 -3.61 -14.25 15.09
CA VAL A 248 -4.38 -13.81 13.92
C VAL A 248 -5.86 -13.65 14.23
N GLN A 249 -6.45 -14.61 14.96
CA GLN A 249 -7.85 -14.53 15.35
C GLN A 249 -8.14 -13.26 16.16
N GLY A 250 -7.28 -12.93 17.13
CA GLY A 250 -7.41 -11.70 17.92
C GLY A 250 -7.30 -10.45 17.05
N VAL A 251 -6.36 -10.40 16.09
CA VAL A 251 -6.24 -9.26 15.16
C VAL A 251 -7.52 -9.07 14.34
N VAL A 252 -8.12 -10.16 13.85
CA VAL A 252 -9.37 -10.06 13.09
C VAL A 252 -10.52 -9.60 13.99
N GLU A 253 -10.74 -10.28 15.11
CA GLU A 253 -11.92 -10.04 15.95
C GLU A 253 -11.84 -8.69 16.69
N GLU A 254 -10.71 -8.38 17.31
CA GLU A 254 -10.57 -7.16 18.09
C GLU A 254 -10.31 -5.94 17.19
N THR A 255 -9.42 -6.05 16.20
CA THR A 255 -9.01 -4.87 15.41
C THR A 255 -9.82 -4.66 14.14
N ILE A 256 -9.96 -5.68 13.31
CA ILE A 256 -10.63 -5.54 12.00
C ILE A 256 -12.14 -5.39 12.16
N LEU A 257 -12.74 -6.13 13.11
CA LEU A 257 -14.19 -6.14 13.30
C LEU A 257 -14.64 -5.23 14.46
N GLY A 258 -13.90 -5.25 15.57
CA GLY A 258 -14.28 -4.59 16.81
C GLY A 258 -13.65 -3.21 17.06
N GLY A 259 -12.77 -2.72 16.17
CA GLY A 259 -12.17 -1.39 16.31
C GLY A 259 -11.24 -1.18 17.51
N LYS A 260 -10.67 -2.24 18.08
CA LYS A 260 -9.75 -2.17 19.22
C LYS A 260 -8.32 -2.55 18.82
N VAL A 261 -7.37 -1.81 19.37
CA VAL A 261 -5.93 -2.06 19.15
C VAL A 261 -5.41 -3.04 20.20
N ILE A 262 -4.67 -4.05 19.74
CA ILE A 262 -3.97 -5.01 20.62
C ILE A 262 -2.64 -4.39 21.03
N THR A 263 -2.58 -3.83 22.24
CA THR A 263 -1.46 -3.04 22.73
C THR A 263 -0.12 -3.77 22.73
N ASP A 264 -0.13 -5.06 23.07
CA ASP A 264 1.10 -5.86 23.23
C ASP A 264 1.86 -6.02 21.92
N HIS A 265 1.14 -5.96 20.80
CA HIS A 265 1.72 -6.07 19.46
C HIS A 265 1.85 -4.72 18.76
N PHE A 266 1.26 -3.64 19.31
CA PHE A 266 1.15 -2.34 18.64
C PHE A 266 2.50 -1.65 18.46
N ARG A 267 2.72 -1.12 17.26
CA ARG A 267 4.00 -0.50 16.86
C ARG A 267 3.85 0.93 16.33
N GLY A 268 2.64 1.37 16.09
CA GLY A 268 2.31 2.67 15.53
C GLY A 268 1.02 2.62 14.73
N ALA A 269 0.49 3.79 14.41
CA ALA A 269 -0.62 3.92 13.50
C ALA A 269 -0.43 5.13 12.58
N VAL A 270 -1.19 5.15 11.50
CA VAL A 270 -1.31 6.30 10.61
C VAL A 270 -2.79 6.60 10.41
N ASP A 271 -3.13 7.87 10.41
CA ASP A 271 -4.48 8.38 10.30
C ASP A 271 -4.58 9.27 9.08
N ARG A 272 -5.68 9.13 8.34
CA ARG A 272 -6.00 9.96 7.17
C ARG A 272 -6.06 11.46 7.54
N GLU A 273 -6.56 11.78 8.74
CA GLU A 273 -6.81 13.16 9.15
C GLU A 273 -5.63 13.78 9.92
N SER A 274 -5.05 13.03 10.85
CA SER A 274 -4.07 13.55 11.82
C SER A 274 -2.63 13.12 11.55
N GLY A 275 -2.40 12.29 10.52
CA GLY A 275 -1.07 11.79 10.17
C GLY A 275 -0.60 10.66 11.08
N VAL A 276 0.68 10.63 11.45
CA VAL A 276 1.26 9.52 12.23
C VAL A 276 0.77 9.57 13.68
N LEU A 277 0.21 8.46 14.16
CA LEU A 277 -0.18 8.23 15.55
C LEU A 277 0.84 7.32 16.24
N ARG A 278 1.24 7.68 17.47
CA ARG A 278 2.08 6.85 18.35
C ARG A 278 1.44 6.82 19.74
N LEU A 279 1.53 5.67 20.39
CA LEU A 279 1.35 5.57 21.84
C LEU A 279 2.65 6.02 22.53
#